data_AF-A0A5B8A3M6-F1
#
_entry.id   AF-A0A5B8A3M6-F1
#
_cell.length_a   1.000
_cell.length_b   1.000
_cell.length_c   1.000
_cell.angle_alpha   90.00
_cell.angle_beta   90.00
_cell.angle_gamma   90.00
#
_symmetry.space_group_name_H-M   'P 1'
#
loop_
_entity.id
_entity.type
_entity.pdbx_description
1 polymer ?
#
loop_
_entity_poly.entity_id
_entity_poly.type
_entity_poly.pdbx_seq_one_letter_code
_entity_poly.pdbx_strand_id
1 'polypeptide(L)'
;MMHRFLPLLFLFFTAFTAAAQQPTPPTDDPVPRLIREREALVRQYEEANAQRNSLFGNKPSKKDLQDVVDALKGIIRKDTEVVQAVKESALRRTAAIVAEKTQAEQQISVAQGDQTSTRQRFYDLQNQIDNLKERDKQREAKLRDAQETAAEATQARTSRELLAAVLALLCAALLLYVYRLRSKLPARRNRR
;
A
#
# COMPACT_ATOMS: atom_id res chain seq x y z
N MET A 1 26.36 17.47 -14.23
CA MET A 1 25.40 18.54 -13.88
C MET A 1 24.19 17.99 -13.11
N MET A 2 24.38 17.19 -12.04
CA MET A 2 23.26 16.53 -11.31
C MET A 2 23.21 16.86 -9.81
N HIS A 3 24.13 17.68 -9.28
CA HIS A 3 24.17 18.05 -7.86
C HIS A 3 23.43 19.34 -7.51
N ARG A 4 22.83 20.03 -8.49
CA ARG A 4 22.12 21.31 -8.29
C ARG A 4 20.62 21.16 -8.05
N PHE A 5 20.06 19.96 -8.22
CA PHE A 5 18.63 19.69 -8.01
C PHE A 5 18.29 19.13 -6.61
N LEU A 6 19.30 18.68 -5.86
CA LEU A 6 19.14 18.14 -4.51
C LEU A 6 18.67 19.18 -3.46
N PRO A 7 19.09 20.47 -3.47
CA PRO A 7 18.58 21.43 -2.48
C PRO A 7 17.13 21.86 -2.76
N LEU A 8 16.66 21.75 -4.01
CA LEU A 8 15.30 22.15 -4.39
C LEU A 8 14.25 21.11 -3.95
N LEU A 9 14.64 19.83 -3.92
CA LEU A 9 13.77 18.73 -3.46
C LEU A 9 13.60 18.71 -1.94
N PHE A 10 14.62 19.15 -1.19
CA PHE A 10 14.57 19.27 0.28
C PHE A 10 13.70 20.44 0.75
N LEU A 11 13.67 21.53 -0.02
CA LEU A 11 12.83 22.71 0.25
C LEU A 11 11.35 22.43 -0.02
N PHE A 12 11.05 21.54 -0.98
CA PHE A 12 9.66 21.13 -1.25
C PHE A 12 9.11 20.17 -0.17
N PHE A 13 9.97 19.34 0.44
CA PHE A 13 9.56 18.39 1.47
C PHE A 13 9.28 19.06 2.83
N THR A 14 9.95 20.17 3.13
CA THR A 14 9.74 20.95 4.38
C THR A 14 8.51 21.86 4.31
N ALA A 15 8.07 22.27 3.12
CA ALA A 15 6.84 23.04 2.96
C ALA A 15 5.57 22.18 3.16
N PHE A 16 5.65 20.86 2.89
CA PHE A 16 4.49 19.97 2.98
C PHE A 16 4.15 19.56 4.42
N THR A 17 5.13 19.52 5.33
CA THR A 17 4.90 19.17 6.75
C THR A 17 4.30 20.32 7.56
N ALA A 18 4.50 21.57 7.14
CA ALA A 18 3.95 22.75 7.83
C ALA A 18 2.43 22.92 7.64
N ALA A 19 1.83 22.33 6.59
CA ALA A 19 0.41 22.44 6.30
C ALA A 19 -0.47 21.41 7.04
N ALA A 20 0.12 20.44 7.76
CA ALA A 20 -0.61 19.34 8.41
C ALA A 20 -1.00 19.62 9.87
N GLN A 21 -0.62 20.77 10.45
CA GLN A 21 -1.01 21.15 11.80
C GLN A 21 -2.15 22.18 11.73
N GLN A 22 -3.36 21.71 11.47
CA GLN A 22 -4.55 22.49 11.82
C GLN A 22 -4.63 22.56 13.35
N PRO A 23 -4.58 23.75 13.96
CA PRO A 23 -4.89 23.89 15.37
C PRO A 23 -6.37 23.52 15.56
N THR A 24 -6.61 22.45 16.32
CA THR A 24 -7.96 22.15 16.83
C THR A 24 -8.43 23.38 17.61
N PRO A 25 -9.57 23.99 17.23
CA PRO A 25 -10.08 25.14 17.98
C PRO A 25 -10.33 24.70 19.43
N PRO A 26 -10.03 25.55 20.43
CA PRO A 26 -10.36 25.26 21.80
C PRO A 26 -11.88 25.06 21.88
N THR A 27 -12.29 23.84 22.23
CA THR A 27 -13.67 23.54 22.58
C THR A 27 -13.97 24.30 23.86
N ASP A 28 -14.57 25.49 23.75
CA ASP A 28 -15.10 26.24 24.89
C ASP A 28 -16.20 25.40 25.53
N ASP A 29 -15.83 24.60 26.54
CA ASP A 29 -16.77 23.84 27.36
C ASP A 29 -17.33 24.80 28.43
N PRO A 30 -18.62 25.20 28.33
CA PRO A 30 -19.19 26.18 29.26
C PRO A 30 -19.46 25.57 30.65
N VAL A 31 -19.45 24.24 30.77
CA VAL A 31 -19.76 23.51 32.01
C VAL A 31 -18.86 23.91 33.18
N PRO A 32 -17.51 23.91 33.06
CA PRO A 32 -16.64 24.36 34.15
C PRO A 32 -16.87 25.81 34.58
N ARG A 33 -17.28 26.70 33.67
CA ARG A 33 -17.64 28.08 34.02
C ARG A 33 -18.93 28.12 34.85
N LEU A 34 -19.96 27.41 34.39
CA LEU A 34 -21.27 27.35 35.07
C LEU A 34 -21.18 26.70 36.46
N ILE A 35 -20.31 25.70 36.64
CA ILE A 35 -20.05 25.08 37.96
C ILE A 35 -19.44 26.10 38.94
N ARG A 36 -18.47 26.91 38.50
CA ARG A 36 -17.89 27.98 39.34
C ARG A 36 -18.92 29.04 39.72
N GLU A 37 -19.77 29.44 38.77
CA GLU A 37 -20.85 30.39 39.03
C GLU A 37 -21.88 29.83 40.04
N ARG A 38 -22.12 28.52 40.02
CA ARG A 38 -22.99 27.81 40.97
C ARG A 38 -22.37 27.73 42.37
N GLU A 39 -21.08 27.46 42.49
CA GLU A 39 -20.38 27.48 43.78
C GLU A 39 -20.45 28.86 44.46
N ALA A 40 -20.37 29.95 43.70
CA ALA A 40 -20.52 31.30 44.23
C ALA A 40 -21.93 31.56 44.80
N LEU A 41 -22.98 31.07 44.12
CA LEU A 41 -24.37 31.18 44.60
C LEU A 41 -24.64 30.32 45.85
N VAL A 42 -24.03 29.14 45.95
CA VAL A 42 -24.12 28.28 47.15
C VAL A 42 -23.48 28.97 48.35
N ARG A 43 -22.34 29.64 48.18
CA ARG A 43 -21.71 30.42 49.27
C ARG A 43 -22.60 31.57 49.73
N GLN A 44 -23.24 32.30 48.82
CA GLN A 44 -24.20 33.36 49.17
C GLN A 44 -25.41 32.81 49.96
N TYR A 45 -25.89 31.62 49.59
CA TYR A 45 -26.94 30.93 50.35
C TYR A 45 -26.45 30.55 51.75
N GLU A 46 -25.25 29.97 51.88
CA GLU A 46 -24.68 29.58 53.18
C GLU A 46 -24.47 30.79 54.09
N GLU A 47 -23.99 31.91 53.55
CA GLU A 47 -23.83 33.18 54.28
C GLU A 47 -25.17 33.75 54.76
N ALA A 48 -26.19 33.77 53.89
CA ALA A 48 -27.54 34.22 54.25
C ALA A 48 -28.20 33.29 55.29
N ASN A 49 -27.96 31.98 55.19
CA ASN A 49 -28.49 31.00 56.14
C ASN A 49 -27.72 31.02 57.48
N ALA A 50 -26.42 31.32 57.45
CA ALA A 50 -25.60 31.52 58.65
C ALA A 50 -26.01 32.78 59.40
N GLN A 51 -26.27 33.90 58.71
CA GLN A 51 -26.82 35.12 59.30
C GLN A 51 -28.16 34.87 60.01
N ARG A 52 -28.99 33.98 59.47
CA ARG A 52 -30.25 33.53 60.10
C ARG A 52 -30.03 32.73 61.39
N ASN A 53 -28.92 32.02 61.52
CA ASN A 53 -28.60 31.18 62.69
C ASN A 53 -27.69 31.87 63.72
N SER A 54 -26.97 32.93 63.35
CA SER A 54 -25.94 33.57 64.18
C SER A 54 -26.46 34.65 65.13
N LEU A 55 -27.71 35.11 65.00
CA LEU A 55 -28.20 36.33 65.68
C LEU A 55 -29.39 36.11 66.63
N PHE A 56 -29.31 35.10 67.52
CA PHE A 56 -30.27 34.82 68.60
C PHE A 56 -31.53 34.05 68.17
N GLY A 57 -31.86 32.98 68.91
CA GLY A 57 -32.93 32.03 68.63
C GLY A 57 -34.37 32.56 68.66
N ASN A 58 -34.73 33.46 67.75
CA ASN A 58 -36.12 33.87 67.52
C ASN A 58 -36.42 34.03 66.02
N LYS A 59 -37.66 33.68 65.68
CA LYS A 59 -38.33 33.63 64.36
C LYS A 59 -37.65 34.48 63.26
N PRO A 60 -37.31 33.87 62.10
CA PRO A 60 -36.66 34.57 61.00
C PRO A 60 -37.52 35.72 60.46
N SER A 61 -36.87 36.83 60.11
CA SER A 61 -37.52 37.98 59.46
C SER A 61 -37.99 37.58 58.06
N LYS A 62 -39.14 38.11 57.61
CA LYS A 62 -39.67 37.88 56.24
C LYS A 62 -38.63 38.21 55.16
N LYS A 63 -37.76 39.20 55.43
CA LYS A 63 -36.70 39.63 54.51
C LYS A 63 -35.64 38.54 54.29
N ASP A 64 -35.19 37.90 55.37
CA ASP A 64 -34.17 36.84 55.29
C ASP A 64 -34.72 35.59 54.58
N LEU A 65 -36.01 35.30 54.76
CA LEU A 65 -36.70 34.25 54.00
C LEU A 65 -36.77 34.58 52.49
N GLN A 66 -36.90 35.86 52.14
CA GLN A 66 -36.94 36.32 50.77
C GLN A 66 -35.57 36.17 50.10
N ASP A 67 -34.50 36.59 50.79
CA ASP A 67 -33.13 36.51 50.29
C ASP A 67 -32.68 35.04 50.09
N VAL A 68 -33.07 34.15 51.01
CA VAL A 68 -32.86 32.69 50.87
C VAL A 68 -33.61 32.12 49.67
N VAL A 69 -34.88 32.50 49.48
CA VAL A 69 -35.70 32.02 48.36
C VAL A 69 -35.13 32.50 47.02
N ASP A 70 -34.65 33.74 46.95
CA ASP A 70 -34.07 34.28 45.72
C ASP A 70 -32.70 33.68 45.42
N ALA A 71 -31.88 33.40 46.43
CA ALA A 71 -30.66 32.60 46.28
C ALA A 71 -30.97 31.19 45.76
N LEU A 72 -31.99 30.51 46.32
CA LEU A 72 -32.43 29.19 45.84
C LEU A 72 -32.90 29.23 44.38
N LYS A 73 -33.70 30.23 43.99
CA LYS A 73 -34.14 30.40 42.60
C LYS A 73 -32.95 30.62 41.67
N GLY A 74 -31.95 31.38 42.10
CA GLY A 74 -30.70 31.58 41.37
C GLY A 74 -29.95 30.26 41.15
N ILE A 75 -29.79 29.46 42.21
CA ILE A 75 -29.16 28.13 42.14
C ILE A 75 -29.93 27.20 41.19
N ILE A 76 -31.26 27.14 41.28
CA ILE A 76 -32.09 26.28 40.42
C ILE A 76 -31.96 26.68 38.95
N ARG A 77 -31.96 27.99 38.65
CA ARG A 77 -31.75 28.47 37.29
C ARG A 77 -30.37 28.04 36.77
N LYS A 78 -29.35 28.13 37.61
CA LYS A 78 -27.98 27.73 37.26
C LYS A 78 -27.80 26.23 37.07
N ASP A 79 -28.41 25.43 37.94
CA ASP A 79 -28.42 23.97 37.81
C ASP A 79 -29.14 23.55 36.51
N THR A 80 -30.17 24.28 36.08
CA THR A 80 -30.83 24.06 34.79
C THR A 80 -29.91 24.36 33.60
N GLU A 81 -29.17 25.47 33.65
CA GLU A 81 -28.16 25.82 32.64
C GLU A 81 -27.04 24.78 32.57
N VAL A 82 -26.54 24.30 33.72
CA VAL A 82 -25.52 23.24 33.81
C VAL A 82 -26.03 21.95 33.17
N VAL A 83 -27.24 21.51 33.50
CA VAL A 83 -27.81 20.28 32.92
C VAL A 83 -27.99 20.40 31.41
N GLN A 84 -28.41 21.56 30.91
CA GLN A 84 -28.51 21.79 29.46
C GLN A 84 -27.14 21.74 28.79
N ALA A 85 -26.14 22.42 29.35
CA ALA A 85 -24.77 22.42 28.83
C ALA A 85 -24.14 21.02 28.83
N VAL A 86 -24.37 20.22 29.87
CA VAL A 86 -23.90 18.83 29.95
C VAL A 86 -24.59 17.94 28.91
N LYS A 87 -25.90 18.11 28.71
CA LYS A 87 -26.63 17.35 27.68
C LYS A 87 -26.11 17.70 26.28
N GLU A 88 -25.90 18.98 26.01
CA GLU A 88 -25.37 19.44 24.72
C GLU A 88 -23.95 18.93 24.50
N SER A 89 -23.08 18.98 25.51
CA SER A 89 -21.71 18.46 25.39
C SER A 89 -21.70 16.95 25.20
N ALA A 90 -22.57 16.21 25.89
CA ALA A 90 -22.71 14.77 25.71
C ALA A 90 -23.19 14.40 24.30
N LEU A 91 -24.17 15.13 23.75
CA LEU A 91 -24.62 14.95 22.37
C LEU A 91 -23.50 15.23 21.36
N ARG A 92 -22.77 16.35 21.53
CA ARG A 92 -21.63 16.70 20.67
C ARG A 92 -20.52 15.64 20.72
N ARG A 93 -20.16 15.17 21.93
CA ARG A 93 -19.17 14.09 22.10
C ARG A 93 -19.61 12.79 21.46
N THR A 94 -20.88 12.43 21.62
CA THR A 94 -21.44 11.21 21.01
C THR A 94 -21.42 11.31 19.48
N ALA A 95 -21.83 12.45 18.92
CA ALA A 95 -21.78 12.69 17.48
C ALA A 95 -20.34 12.64 16.94
N ALA A 96 -19.37 13.22 17.66
CA ALA A 96 -17.96 13.15 17.29
C ALA A 96 -17.42 11.72 17.30
N ILE A 97 -17.70 10.95 18.37
CA ILE A 97 -17.28 9.54 18.47
C ILE A 97 -17.88 8.70 17.35
N VAL A 98 -19.17 8.89 17.04
CA VAL A 98 -19.84 8.17 15.94
C VAL A 98 -19.22 8.56 14.60
N ALA A 99 -18.98 9.84 14.35
CA ALA A 99 -18.35 10.30 13.11
C ALA A 99 -16.92 9.74 12.96
N GLU A 100 -16.12 9.78 14.01
CA GLU A 100 -14.76 9.21 14.04
C GLU A 100 -14.80 7.69 13.80
N LYS A 101 -15.71 6.98 14.45
CA LYS A 101 -15.91 5.54 14.25
C LYS A 101 -16.28 5.22 12.80
N THR A 102 -17.22 5.95 12.21
CA THR A 102 -17.61 5.75 10.81
C THR A 102 -16.45 6.05 9.86
N GLN A 103 -15.66 7.09 10.11
CA GLN A 103 -14.46 7.37 9.33
C GLN A 103 -13.41 6.26 9.46
N ALA A 104 -13.18 5.74 10.67
CA ALA A 104 -12.28 4.63 10.90
C ALA A 104 -12.74 3.35 10.18
N GLU A 105 -14.03 3.03 10.23
CA GLU A 105 -14.61 1.89 9.51
C GLU A 105 -14.45 2.03 7.99
N GLN A 106 -14.67 3.23 7.44
CA GLN A 106 -14.44 3.51 6.01
C GLN A 106 -12.97 3.33 5.63
N GLN A 107 -12.04 3.83 6.43
CA GLN A 107 -10.60 3.65 6.18
C GLN A 107 -10.19 2.18 6.20
N ILE A 108 -10.71 1.40 7.15
CA ILE A 108 -10.46 -0.04 7.24
C ILE A 108 -11.02 -0.76 6.00
N SER A 109 -12.23 -0.41 5.58
CA SER A 109 -12.86 -0.99 4.38
C SER A 109 -12.05 -0.71 3.11
N VAL A 110 -11.59 0.53 2.93
CA VAL A 110 -10.74 0.90 1.79
C VAL A 110 -9.41 0.17 1.84
N ALA A 111 -8.77 0.08 3.00
CA ALA A 111 -7.50 -0.64 3.15
C ALA A 111 -7.65 -2.15 2.87
N GLN A 112 -8.74 -2.78 3.32
CA GLN A 112 -9.03 -4.18 3.00
C GLN A 112 -9.33 -4.38 1.51
N GLY A 113 -10.11 -3.48 0.91
CA GLY A 113 -10.36 -3.47 -0.53
C GLY A 113 -9.07 -3.37 -1.35
N ASP A 114 -8.14 -2.49 -0.94
CA ASP A 114 -6.85 -2.34 -1.62
C ASP A 114 -5.98 -3.60 -1.50
N GLN A 115 -5.92 -4.21 -0.32
CA GLN A 115 -5.19 -5.47 -0.10
C GLN A 115 -5.72 -6.61 -0.98
N THR A 116 -7.04 -6.76 -1.10
CA THR A 116 -7.64 -7.78 -1.96
C THR A 116 -7.36 -7.52 -3.44
N SER A 117 -7.43 -6.26 -3.89
CA SER A 117 -7.10 -5.88 -5.26
C SER A 117 -5.63 -6.17 -5.59
N THR A 118 -4.73 -5.88 -4.65
CA THR A 118 -3.30 -6.13 -4.80
C THR A 118 -3.01 -7.63 -4.86
N ARG A 119 -3.66 -8.41 -3.98
CA ARG A 119 -3.53 -9.87 -3.99
C ARG A 119 -4.01 -10.49 -5.31
N GLN A 120 -5.10 -9.98 -5.87
CA GLN A 120 -5.60 -10.44 -7.18
C GLN A 120 -4.57 -10.16 -8.29
N ARG A 121 -4.00 -8.96 -8.32
CA ARG A 121 -2.93 -8.60 -9.27
C ARG A 121 -1.71 -9.50 -9.14
N PHE A 122 -1.34 -9.89 -7.92
CA PHE A 122 -0.25 -10.85 -7.69
C PHE A 122 -0.55 -12.22 -8.30
N TYR A 123 -1.78 -12.74 -8.14
CA TYR A 123 -2.16 -14.01 -8.76
C TYR A 123 -2.19 -13.92 -10.28
N ASP A 124 -2.69 -12.82 -10.84
CA ASP A 124 -2.73 -12.63 -12.30
C ASP A 124 -1.31 -12.53 -12.88
N LEU A 125 -0.39 -11.84 -12.19
CA LEU A 125 1.02 -11.77 -12.57
C LEU A 125 1.70 -13.13 -12.48
N GLN A 126 1.43 -13.90 -11.42
CA GLN A 126 1.96 -15.25 -11.26
C GLN A 126 1.54 -16.14 -12.44
N ASN A 127 0.26 -16.13 -12.79
CA ASN A 127 -0.25 -16.88 -13.95
C ASN A 127 0.39 -16.43 -15.27
N GLN A 128 0.65 -15.13 -15.45
CA GLN A 128 1.36 -14.64 -16.63
C GLN A 128 2.80 -15.15 -16.70
N ILE A 129 3.51 -15.13 -15.57
CA ILE A 129 4.89 -15.65 -15.47
C ILE A 129 4.92 -17.14 -15.81
N ASP A 130 4.00 -17.93 -15.26
CA ASP A 130 3.95 -19.37 -15.49
C ASP A 130 3.64 -19.69 -16.97
N ASN A 131 2.71 -18.97 -17.58
CA ASN A 131 2.42 -19.10 -19.01
C ASN A 131 3.62 -18.73 -19.90
N LEU A 132 4.36 -17.66 -19.55
CA LEU A 132 5.56 -17.26 -20.29
C LEU A 132 6.67 -18.31 -20.16
N LYS A 133 6.89 -18.82 -18.94
CA LYS A 133 7.86 -19.88 -18.68
C LYS A 133 7.55 -21.15 -19.47
N GLU A 134 6.28 -21.52 -19.56
CA GLU A 134 5.86 -22.68 -20.34
C GLU A 134 6.07 -22.48 -21.84
N ARG A 135 5.78 -21.27 -22.35
CA ARG A 135 6.08 -20.91 -23.74
C ARG A 135 7.57 -20.95 -24.05
N ASP A 136 8.41 -20.45 -23.16
CA ASP A 136 9.87 -20.47 -23.35
C ASP A 136 10.40 -21.90 -23.34
N LYS A 137 9.91 -22.75 -22.42
CA LYS A 137 10.23 -24.19 -22.42
C LYS A 137 9.83 -24.87 -23.74
N GLN A 138 8.66 -24.54 -24.30
CA GLN A 138 8.23 -25.07 -25.60
C GLN A 138 9.11 -24.59 -26.75
N ARG A 139 9.56 -23.32 -26.72
CA ARG A 139 10.48 -22.78 -27.72
C ARG A 139 11.84 -23.45 -27.65
N GLU A 140 12.38 -23.64 -26.46
CA GLU A 140 13.64 -24.36 -26.25
C GLU A 140 13.56 -25.80 -26.77
N ALA A 141 12.46 -26.50 -26.48
CA ALA A 141 12.24 -27.85 -26.99
C ALA A 141 12.21 -27.89 -28.53
N LYS A 142 11.51 -26.95 -29.17
CA LYS A 142 11.47 -26.83 -30.63
C LYS A 142 12.83 -26.50 -31.24
N LEU A 143 13.62 -25.66 -30.58
CA LEU A 143 14.97 -25.33 -31.04
C LEU A 143 15.90 -26.55 -30.95
N ARG A 144 15.79 -27.35 -29.90
CA ARG A 144 16.55 -28.61 -29.76
C ARG A 144 16.17 -29.60 -30.86
N ASP A 145 14.87 -29.83 -31.07
CA ASP A 145 14.36 -30.71 -32.12
C ASP A 145 14.82 -30.26 -33.53
N ALA A 146 14.78 -28.95 -33.80
CA ALA A 146 15.29 -28.38 -35.04
C ALA A 146 16.82 -28.54 -35.19
N GLN A 147 17.58 -28.50 -34.10
CA GLN A 147 19.02 -28.75 -34.12
C GLN A 147 19.35 -30.22 -34.34
N GLU A 148 18.62 -31.13 -33.70
CA GLU A 148 18.77 -32.58 -33.87
C GLU A 148 18.46 -33.00 -35.31
N THR A 149 17.34 -32.54 -35.86
CA THR A 149 16.97 -32.81 -37.27
C THR A 149 17.98 -32.23 -38.26
N ALA A 150 18.54 -31.05 -38.00
CA ALA A 150 19.62 -30.49 -38.81
C ALA A 150 20.90 -31.33 -38.70
N ALA A 151 21.26 -31.79 -37.49
CA ALA A 151 22.43 -32.64 -37.27
C ALA A 151 22.28 -33.98 -38.00
N GLU A 152 21.13 -34.64 -37.91
CA GLU A 152 20.82 -35.87 -38.64
C GLU A 152 20.91 -35.68 -40.16
N ALA A 153 20.35 -34.58 -40.67
CA ALA A 153 20.43 -34.25 -42.10
C ALA A 153 21.89 -34.02 -42.56
N THR A 154 22.72 -33.36 -41.75
CA THR A 154 24.15 -33.19 -42.05
C THR A 154 24.90 -34.52 -42.01
N GLN A 155 24.65 -35.37 -41.03
CA GLN A 155 25.29 -36.68 -40.91
C GLN A 155 24.90 -37.63 -42.06
N ALA A 156 23.64 -37.59 -42.50
CA ALA A 156 23.17 -38.32 -43.67
C ALA A 156 23.82 -37.82 -44.98
N ARG A 157 24.10 -36.51 -45.09
CA ARG A 157 24.83 -35.95 -46.24
C ARG A 157 26.31 -36.31 -46.21
N THR A 158 26.99 -36.13 -45.07
CA THR A 158 28.43 -36.42 -44.95
C THR A 158 28.75 -37.89 -45.15
N SER A 159 27.90 -38.82 -44.69
CA SER A 159 28.09 -40.27 -44.94
C SER A 159 28.00 -40.62 -46.43
N ARG A 160 27.05 -40.02 -47.16
CA ARG A 160 26.94 -40.18 -48.63
C ARG A 160 28.13 -39.57 -49.36
N GLU A 161 28.54 -38.36 -48.97
CA GLU A 161 29.69 -37.67 -49.55
C GLU A 161 30.99 -38.42 -49.26
N LEU A 162 31.16 -38.99 -48.06
CA LEU A 162 32.33 -39.78 -47.67
C LEU A 162 32.42 -41.07 -48.51
N LEU A 163 31.31 -41.78 -48.70
CA LEU A 163 31.29 -42.96 -49.59
C LEU A 163 31.64 -42.58 -51.03
N ALA A 164 31.08 -41.49 -51.54
CA ALA A 164 31.41 -40.99 -52.88
C ALA A 164 32.88 -40.60 -53.00
N ALA A 165 33.45 -39.93 -52.00
CA ALA A 165 34.84 -39.54 -51.96
C ALA A 165 35.78 -40.76 -51.94
N VAL A 166 35.47 -41.78 -51.12
CA VAL A 166 36.25 -43.03 -51.07
C VAL A 166 36.21 -43.77 -52.40
N LEU A 167 35.03 -43.88 -53.02
CA LEU A 167 34.87 -44.53 -54.33
C LEU A 167 35.64 -43.78 -55.44
N ALA A 168 35.53 -42.44 -55.46
CA ALA A 168 36.25 -41.60 -56.41
C ALA A 168 37.78 -41.77 -56.29
N LEU A 169 38.29 -41.85 -55.05
CA LEU A 169 39.71 -42.08 -54.77
C LEU A 169 40.15 -43.46 -55.25
N LEU A 170 39.34 -44.50 -55.02
CA LEU A 170 39.61 -45.86 -55.51
C LEU A 170 39.66 -45.90 -57.04
N CYS A 171 38.70 -45.28 -57.73
CA CYS A 171 38.70 -45.16 -59.19
C CYS A 171 39.95 -44.43 -59.70
N ALA A 172 40.34 -43.32 -59.07
CA ALA A 172 41.56 -42.60 -59.44
C ALA A 172 42.83 -43.44 -59.23
N ALA A 173 42.91 -44.20 -58.12
CA ALA A 173 44.02 -45.10 -57.85
C ALA A 173 44.14 -46.22 -58.90
N LEU A 174 43.01 -46.80 -59.32
CA LEU A 174 42.98 -47.80 -60.40
C LEU A 174 43.41 -47.21 -61.74
N LEU A 175 42.97 -46.00 -62.08
CA LEU A 175 43.40 -45.33 -63.32
C LEU A 175 44.90 -45.05 -63.32
N LEU A 176 45.46 -44.58 -62.20
CA LEU A 176 46.91 -44.42 -62.03
C LEU A 176 47.65 -45.74 -62.15
N TYR A 177 47.10 -46.82 -61.58
CA TYR A 177 47.67 -48.16 -61.69
C TYR A 177 47.70 -48.64 -63.14
N VAL A 178 46.59 -48.51 -63.88
CA VAL A 178 46.51 -48.88 -65.31
C VAL A 178 47.44 -48.02 -66.16
N TYR A 179 47.51 -46.71 -65.92
CA TYR A 179 48.45 -45.83 -66.61
C TYR A 179 49.90 -46.26 -66.41
N ARG A 180 50.27 -46.59 -65.17
CA ARG A 180 51.60 -47.12 -64.84
C ARG A 180 51.86 -48.49 -65.46
N LEU A 181 50.83 -49.32 -65.63
CA LEU A 181 50.96 -50.62 -66.28
C LEU A 181 51.13 -50.47 -67.80
N ARG A 182 50.40 -49.51 -68.42
CA ARG A 182 50.54 -49.16 -69.84
C ARG A 182 51.92 -48.60 -70.16
N SER A 183 52.51 -47.77 -69.30
CA SER A 183 53.86 -47.26 -69.52
C SER A 183 54.96 -48.32 -69.38
N LYS A 184 54.66 -49.47 -68.76
CA LYS A 184 55.56 -50.62 -68.65
C LYS A 184 55.41 -51.64 -69.79
N LEU A 185 54.37 -51.54 -70.61
CA LEU A 185 54.18 -52.43 -71.75
C LEU A 185 54.98 -51.88 -72.95
N PRO A 186 55.90 -52.64 -73.56
CA PRO A 186 56.62 -52.19 -74.75
C PRO A 186 55.61 -51.96 -75.87
N ALA A 187 55.72 -50.81 -76.55
CA ALA A 187 54.86 -50.47 -77.68
C ALA A 187 54.94 -51.60 -78.73
N ARG A 188 53.90 -52.44 -78.80
CA ARG A 188 53.76 -53.42 -79.89
C ARG A 188 53.50 -52.62 -81.15
N ARG A 189 54.58 -52.30 -81.86
CA ARG A 189 54.61 -51.69 -83.18
C ARG A 189 53.74 -52.53 -84.10
N ASN A 190 52.52 -52.07 -84.37
CA ASN A 190 51.68 -52.57 -85.45
C ASN A 190 52.49 -52.46 -86.75
N ARG A 191 52.96 -53.60 -87.26
CA ARG A 191 53.35 -53.73 -88.67
C ARG A 191 52.06 -54.02 -89.45
N ARG A 192 51.79 -53.13 -90.41
CA ARG A 192 51.05 -53.46 -91.62
C ARG A 192 51.68 -54.68 -92.30
#